data_AF-A0A955NST1-F1
#
_entry.id   AF-A0A955NST1-F1
#
_cell.length_a   1.000
_cell.length_b   1.000
_cell.length_c   1.000
_cell.angle_alpha   90.00
_cell.angle_beta   90.00
_cell.angle_gamma   90.00
#
_symmetry.space_group_name_H-M   'P 1'
#
loop_
_entity.id
_entity.type
_entity.pdbx_description
1 polymer ?
#
loop_
_entity_poly.entity_id
_entity_poly.type
_entity_poly.pdbx_seq_one_letter_code
_entity_poly.pdbx_strand_id
1 'polypeptide(L)'
;MKSTVRIIPTLLLLIAVPIFGQDDLASLSDEFDNPSTQSNWMRIYQVEQWGADQLEEYDFSGARPGWLRMVPYSSTWYQNWRGVLAFKEVTGDFMVTTHIQPRNRAGTGAPGSQFSLAGIMIRTPRNITPQTWTPGGENYVFLSIGAAGDPGVYQFEVKTTVDSDSNLVYTDANTSEATIRSARLGNYFIMLRRAPEEDWVVHRRYYREDMPQTLQVGMTCYTDWPTGSTFDPYVHNQITITTGNPDLVADFDYYRYARVELPSSLEGVDLLDTSEVSDADLLAFLGDQTQETPTPSATPTQTPTETPTHTNTASATETQTPTSTPT
;
A
#
# COMPACT_ATOMS: atom_id res chain seq x y z
N MET A 1 -15.83 -78.68 -17.06
CA MET A 1 -16.31 -77.31 -16.70
C MET A 1 -15.09 -76.41 -16.61
N LYS A 2 -14.99 -75.42 -17.50
CA LYS A 2 -13.88 -74.46 -17.59
C LYS A 2 -14.25 -73.23 -16.76
N SER A 3 -13.36 -72.76 -15.89
CA SER A 3 -13.47 -71.44 -15.26
C SER A 3 -12.20 -70.65 -15.56
N THR A 4 -12.35 -69.58 -16.33
CA THR A 4 -11.28 -68.66 -16.71
C THR A 4 -11.49 -67.38 -15.92
N VAL A 5 -10.60 -67.09 -14.98
CA VAL A 5 -10.60 -65.85 -14.20
C VAL A 5 -9.99 -64.74 -15.05
N ARG A 6 -10.75 -63.67 -15.32
CA ARG A 6 -10.27 -62.44 -15.95
C ARG A 6 -9.89 -61.44 -14.86
N ILE A 7 -8.62 -61.05 -14.82
CA ILE A 7 -8.13 -59.94 -13.99
C ILE A 7 -8.26 -58.68 -14.84
N ILE A 8 -9.06 -57.72 -14.36
CA ILE A 8 -9.19 -56.38 -14.95
C ILE A 8 -8.10 -55.50 -14.31
N PRO A 9 -7.21 -54.87 -15.07
CA PRO A 9 -6.26 -53.92 -14.51
C PRO A 9 -7.01 -52.60 -14.21
N THR A 10 -7.05 -52.22 -12.94
CA THR A 10 -7.51 -50.89 -12.52
C THR A 10 -6.47 -49.88 -12.97
N LEU A 11 -6.80 -49.11 -14.01
CA LEU A 11 -6.03 -47.98 -14.48
C LEU A 11 -6.16 -46.85 -13.43
N LEU A 12 -5.09 -46.62 -12.66
CA LEU A 12 -5.01 -45.49 -11.73
C LEU A 12 -4.73 -44.24 -12.57
N LEU A 13 -5.76 -43.41 -12.80
CA LEU A 13 -5.62 -42.11 -13.44
C LEU A 13 -4.97 -41.15 -12.42
N LEU A 14 -3.68 -40.85 -12.60
CA LEU A 14 -3.04 -39.74 -11.90
C LEU A 14 -3.62 -38.44 -12.46
N ILE A 15 -4.55 -37.85 -11.71
CA ILE A 15 -4.98 -36.47 -11.93
C ILE A 15 -3.81 -35.60 -11.47
N ALA A 16 -3.07 -35.03 -12.43
CA ALA A 16 -2.15 -33.93 -12.15
C ALA A 16 -3.01 -32.73 -11.76
N VAL A 17 -3.14 -32.48 -10.46
CA VAL A 17 -3.68 -31.21 -9.97
C VAL A 17 -2.63 -30.15 -10.31
N PRO A 18 -2.93 -29.12 -11.11
CA PRO A 18 -2.01 -28.01 -11.28
C PRO A 18 -1.78 -27.41 -9.89
N ILE A 19 -0.52 -27.43 -9.45
CA ILE A 19 -0.10 -26.67 -8.28
C ILE A 19 -0.14 -25.23 -8.78
N PHE A 20 -1.25 -24.53 -8.52
CA PHE A 20 -1.25 -23.08 -8.59
C PHE A 20 -0.09 -22.60 -7.73
N GLY A 21 0.82 -21.82 -8.33
CA GLY A 21 1.91 -21.22 -7.58
C GLY A 21 1.32 -20.52 -6.38
N GLN A 22 1.74 -20.92 -5.17
CA GLN A 22 1.29 -20.26 -3.96
C GLN A 22 1.60 -18.77 -4.11
N ASP A 23 0.60 -17.91 -3.93
CA ASP A 23 0.79 -16.47 -3.90
C ASP A 23 1.67 -16.12 -2.68
N ASP A 24 2.97 -16.03 -2.91
CA ASP A 24 3.99 -15.72 -1.91
C ASP A 24 3.84 -14.26 -1.43
N LEU A 25 3.24 -13.40 -2.24
CA LEU A 25 3.04 -11.99 -1.92
C LEU A 25 1.87 -11.77 -0.95
N ALA A 26 0.94 -12.71 -0.82
CA ALA A 26 -0.18 -12.59 0.11
C ALA A 26 0.30 -12.28 1.56
N SER A 27 1.43 -12.86 1.97
CA SER A 27 2.07 -12.62 3.28
C SER A 27 2.61 -11.20 3.48
N LEU A 28 2.79 -10.44 2.39
CA LEU A 28 3.16 -9.04 2.42
C LEU A 28 1.96 -8.10 2.60
N SER A 29 0.74 -8.62 2.52
CA SER A 29 -0.48 -7.81 2.73
C SER A 29 -0.61 -7.33 4.18
N ASP A 30 -1.40 -6.28 4.38
CA ASP A 30 -1.67 -5.71 5.69
C ASP A 30 -3.11 -5.18 5.72
N GLU A 31 -3.88 -5.59 6.73
CA GLU A 31 -5.24 -5.10 6.98
C GLU A 31 -5.26 -4.02 8.07
N PHE A 32 -4.09 -3.63 8.59
CA PHE A 32 -3.91 -2.58 9.59
C PHE A 32 -4.73 -2.74 10.88
N ASP A 33 -5.16 -3.97 11.19
CA ASP A 33 -5.86 -4.35 12.41
C ASP A 33 -4.91 -4.72 13.57
N ASN A 34 -3.65 -4.99 13.24
CA ASN A 34 -2.60 -5.34 14.18
C ASN A 34 -1.45 -4.33 14.13
N PRO A 35 -1.31 -3.42 15.11
CA PRO A 35 -0.24 -2.43 15.15
C PRO A 35 1.19 -3.01 15.09
N SER A 36 1.38 -4.28 15.45
CA SER A 36 2.70 -4.92 15.33
C SER A 36 3.15 -5.10 13.89
N THR A 37 2.26 -4.99 12.89
CA THR A 37 2.64 -5.07 11.47
C THR A 37 3.34 -3.80 10.98
N GLN A 38 3.27 -2.70 11.73
CA GLN A 38 3.95 -1.44 11.40
C GLN A 38 5.45 -1.64 11.13
N SER A 39 6.14 -2.50 11.89
CA SER A 39 7.56 -2.80 11.69
C SER A 39 7.88 -3.58 10.43
N ASN A 40 6.86 -4.12 9.72
CA ASN A 40 7.04 -4.80 8.45
C ASN A 40 7.21 -3.83 7.28
N TRP A 41 7.02 -2.54 7.50
CA TRP A 41 7.11 -1.50 6.48
C TRP A 41 8.43 -0.74 6.58
N MET A 42 9.21 -0.78 5.51
CA MET A 42 10.43 0.03 5.39
C MET A 42 10.07 1.48 5.10
N ARG A 43 10.87 2.41 5.61
CA ARG A 43 10.69 3.84 5.39
C ARG A 43 11.84 4.39 4.55
N ILE A 44 11.51 5.04 3.43
CA ILE A 44 12.52 5.50 2.46
C ILE A 44 13.58 6.42 3.09
N TYR A 45 13.19 7.31 3.99
CA TYR A 45 14.12 8.23 4.64
C TYR A 45 15.15 7.50 5.53
N GLN A 46 14.80 6.33 6.06
CA GLN A 46 15.70 5.48 6.84
C GLN A 46 16.63 4.69 5.92
N VAL A 47 16.07 4.04 4.90
CA VAL A 47 16.82 3.22 3.94
C VAL A 47 17.87 4.05 3.19
N GLU A 48 17.50 5.25 2.75
CA GLU A 48 18.39 6.19 2.06
C GLU A 48 19.06 7.19 3.01
N GLN A 49 18.90 7.04 4.33
CA GLN A 49 19.62 7.79 5.37
C GLN A 49 19.50 9.31 5.29
N TRP A 50 18.35 9.82 4.83
CA TRP A 50 18.13 11.25 4.68
C TRP A 50 17.94 12.02 5.99
N GLY A 51 17.73 11.32 7.10
CA GLY A 51 17.66 11.92 8.43
C GLY A 51 16.40 12.71 8.74
N ALA A 52 15.49 12.89 7.77
CA ALA A 52 14.22 13.58 7.95
C ALA A 52 13.04 12.63 7.72
N ASP A 53 12.28 12.36 8.79
CA ASP A 53 10.94 11.81 8.63
C ASP A 53 9.99 12.95 8.25
N GLN A 54 9.35 12.81 7.09
CA GLN A 54 8.38 13.77 6.57
C GLN A 54 6.94 13.39 6.92
N LEU A 55 6.73 12.33 7.71
CA LEU A 55 5.46 12.11 8.40
C LEU A 55 5.44 12.79 9.76
N GLU A 56 4.35 13.49 10.01
CA GLU A 56 3.93 13.92 11.34
C GLU A 56 3.25 12.77 12.08
N GLU A 57 2.44 11.99 11.38
CA GLU A 57 1.72 10.84 11.93
C GLU A 57 1.89 9.60 11.05
N TYR A 58 2.15 8.47 11.71
CA TYR A 58 2.18 7.13 11.12
C TYR A 58 1.51 6.15 12.10
N ASP A 59 0.17 6.14 12.10
CA ASP A 59 -0.62 5.48 13.14
C ASP A 59 -1.37 4.25 12.60
N PHE A 60 -1.06 3.09 13.19
CA PHE A 60 -1.77 1.82 12.99
C PHE A 60 -2.77 1.54 14.13
N SER A 61 -2.77 2.35 15.19
CA SER A 61 -3.14 1.92 16.53
C SER A 61 -4.32 2.64 17.18
N GLY A 62 -4.77 3.80 16.69
CA GLY A 62 -5.71 4.58 17.50
C GLY A 62 -6.69 5.51 16.81
N ALA A 63 -6.32 6.16 15.71
CA ALA A 63 -7.18 7.23 15.18
C ALA A 63 -8.41 6.71 14.43
N ARG A 64 -8.27 5.54 13.78
CA ARG A 64 -9.34 4.79 13.11
C ARG A 64 -8.96 3.29 13.12
N PRO A 65 -9.51 2.47 14.04
CA PRO A 65 -9.16 1.05 14.10
C PRO A 65 -9.36 0.32 12.76
N GLY A 66 -8.38 -0.54 12.40
CA GLY A 66 -8.38 -1.27 11.13
C GLY A 66 -7.96 -0.42 9.93
N TRP A 67 -7.45 0.80 10.14
CA TRP A 67 -6.93 1.67 9.09
C TRP A 67 -5.56 2.19 9.49
N LEU A 68 -4.68 2.35 8.51
CA LEU A 68 -3.46 3.12 8.65
C LEU A 68 -3.74 4.59 8.37
N ARG A 69 -3.37 5.47 9.30
CA ARG A 69 -3.33 6.92 9.09
C ARG A 69 -1.91 7.42 8.82
N MET A 70 -1.75 8.17 7.72
CA MET A 70 -0.55 8.90 7.36
C MET A 70 -0.86 10.40 7.27
N VAL A 71 -0.16 11.22 8.06
CA VAL A 71 -0.27 12.69 8.00
C VAL A 71 1.12 13.24 7.69
N PRO A 72 1.35 13.79 6.48
CA PRO A 72 2.64 14.35 6.13
C PRO A 72 2.79 15.81 6.60
N TYR A 73 4.03 16.18 6.92
CA TYR A 73 4.50 17.57 6.84
C TYR A 73 4.59 17.99 5.36
N SER A 74 4.84 19.27 5.09
CA SER A 74 5.03 19.75 3.71
C SER A 74 6.18 19.00 3.06
N SER A 75 5.85 18.23 2.02
CA SER A 75 6.77 17.35 1.32
C SER A 75 6.16 16.97 -0.01
N THR A 76 6.99 16.73 -1.03
CA THR A 76 6.50 16.45 -2.39
C THR A 76 7.29 15.34 -3.08
N TRP A 77 6.60 14.67 -4.00
CA TRP A 77 7.19 13.80 -5.01
C TRP A 77 7.07 14.45 -6.37
N TYR A 78 8.17 15.06 -6.82
CA TYR A 78 8.27 15.68 -8.14
C TYR A 78 9.75 15.77 -8.51
N GLN A 79 10.13 15.36 -9.71
CA GLN A 79 11.52 15.36 -10.16
C GLN A 79 12.49 14.78 -9.10
N ASN A 80 13.35 15.63 -8.54
CA ASN A 80 14.36 15.30 -7.53
C ASN A 80 13.86 15.43 -6.08
N TRP A 81 12.69 16.04 -5.88
CA TRP A 81 12.05 16.13 -4.57
C TRP A 81 11.44 14.78 -4.21
N ARG A 82 11.77 14.32 -3.00
CA ARG A 82 11.33 13.06 -2.44
C ARG A 82 10.44 13.31 -1.23
N GLY A 83 9.26 12.70 -1.24
CA GLY A 83 8.30 12.73 -0.14
C GLY A 83 8.27 11.41 0.63
N VAL A 84 7.13 11.12 1.24
CA VAL A 84 6.95 9.92 2.05
C VAL A 84 6.78 8.68 1.16
N LEU A 85 7.46 7.60 1.53
CA LEU A 85 7.19 6.25 1.04
C LEU A 85 7.41 5.25 2.19
N ALA A 86 6.35 4.49 2.50
CA ALA A 86 6.39 3.31 3.36
C ALA A 86 6.17 2.08 2.48
N PHE A 87 7.14 1.16 2.39
CA PHE A 87 7.19 0.15 1.32
C PHE A 87 7.68 -1.22 1.77
N LYS A 88 7.44 -2.19 0.89
CA LYS A 88 8.07 -3.52 0.87
C LYS A 88 8.76 -3.71 -0.48
N GLU A 89 9.79 -4.56 -0.50
CA GLU A 89 10.44 -4.95 -1.75
C GLU A 89 9.67 -6.11 -2.39
N VAL A 90 9.34 -5.99 -3.67
CA VAL A 90 8.57 -6.98 -4.43
C VAL A 90 9.30 -7.30 -5.72
N THR A 91 9.48 -8.59 -6.00
CA THR A 91 10.20 -9.09 -7.18
C THR A 91 9.25 -9.73 -8.18
N GLY A 92 9.43 -9.43 -9.47
CA GLY A 92 8.66 -10.02 -10.56
C GLY A 92 7.31 -9.34 -10.77
N ASP A 93 6.37 -10.07 -11.36
CA ASP A 93 5.02 -9.57 -11.65
C ASP A 93 4.14 -9.65 -10.40
N PHE A 94 3.38 -8.58 -10.18
CA PHE A 94 2.55 -8.41 -9.00
C PHE A 94 1.40 -7.45 -9.27
N MET A 95 0.42 -7.50 -8.38
CA MET A 95 -0.65 -6.53 -8.28
C MET A 95 -0.76 -6.08 -6.84
N VAL A 96 -1.05 -4.80 -6.65
CA VAL A 96 -1.27 -4.20 -5.34
C VAL A 96 -2.60 -3.45 -5.33
N THR A 97 -3.38 -3.62 -4.27
CA THR A 97 -4.70 -2.99 -4.09
C THR A 97 -4.81 -2.34 -2.73
N THR A 98 -5.39 -1.14 -2.67
CA THR A 98 -5.73 -0.48 -1.42
C THR A 98 -7.02 0.33 -1.59
N HIS A 99 -7.76 0.49 -0.50
CA HIS A 99 -8.85 1.45 -0.40
C HIS A 99 -8.37 2.65 0.43
N ILE A 100 -8.54 3.85 -0.11
CA ILE A 100 -7.94 5.08 0.43
C ILE A 100 -9.00 6.16 0.57
N GLN A 101 -8.93 6.90 1.68
CA GLN A 101 -9.74 8.07 1.95
C GLN A 101 -8.87 9.27 2.36
N PRO A 102 -8.48 10.14 1.40
CA PRO A 102 -7.80 11.40 1.69
C PRO A 102 -8.79 12.48 2.16
N ARG A 103 -8.38 13.28 3.13
CA ARG A 103 -9.17 14.42 3.65
C ARG A 103 -8.26 15.60 3.98
N ASN A 104 -8.86 16.80 4.04
CA ASN A 104 -8.23 17.92 4.71
C ASN A 104 -8.05 17.63 6.22
N ARG A 105 -7.16 18.35 6.91
CA ARG A 105 -6.93 18.16 8.36
C ARG A 105 -8.16 18.43 9.22
N ALA A 106 -9.10 19.24 8.72
CA ALA A 106 -10.39 19.47 9.35
C ALA A 106 -11.38 18.29 9.22
N GLY A 107 -11.10 17.31 8.35
CA GLY A 107 -11.95 16.15 8.10
C GLY A 107 -13.26 16.48 7.35
N THR A 108 -13.35 17.63 6.70
CA THR A 108 -14.57 18.19 6.11
C THR A 108 -14.65 18.09 4.59
N GLY A 109 -13.56 17.73 3.91
CA GLY A 109 -13.55 17.60 2.46
C GLY A 109 -12.16 17.33 1.88
N ALA A 110 -11.99 17.60 0.59
CA ALA A 110 -10.71 17.48 -0.08
C ALA A 110 -9.66 18.42 0.54
N PRO A 111 -8.37 18.01 0.56
CA PRO A 111 -7.29 18.89 0.99
C PRO A 111 -7.29 20.24 0.25
N GLY A 112 -7.06 21.33 0.99
CA GLY A 112 -7.07 22.70 0.50
C GLY A 112 -5.71 23.19 -0.03
N SER A 113 -4.63 22.42 0.15
CA SER A 113 -3.31 22.75 -0.42
C SER A 113 -3.01 21.95 -1.69
N GLN A 114 -2.32 22.57 -2.65
CA GLN A 114 -2.03 21.97 -3.95
C GLN A 114 -1.12 20.73 -3.82
N PHE A 115 -1.41 19.71 -4.61
CA PHE A 115 -0.72 18.41 -4.61
C PHE A 115 -0.66 17.77 -3.22
N SER A 116 -1.85 17.58 -2.65
CA SER A 116 -2.10 16.88 -1.39
C SER A 116 -2.80 15.57 -1.66
N LEU A 117 -2.04 14.51 -1.92
CA LEU A 117 -2.57 13.20 -2.30
C LEU A 117 -1.90 12.04 -1.57
N ALA A 118 -2.59 10.91 -1.57
CA ALA A 118 -2.07 9.64 -1.08
C ALA A 118 -2.45 8.49 -2.02
N GLY A 119 -1.60 7.46 -2.08
CA GLY A 119 -1.72 6.44 -3.11
C GLY A 119 -0.73 5.29 -3.03
N ILE A 120 -0.70 4.54 -4.14
CA ILE A 120 0.27 3.48 -4.40
C ILE A 120 1.43 4.07 -5.19
N MET A 121 2.66 3.86 -4.71
CA MET A 121 3.88 4.13 -5.45
C MET A 121 4.64 2.84 -5.72
N ILE A 122 5.15 2.73 -6.95
CA ILE A 122 6.10 1.70 -7.36
C ILE A 122 7.37 2.41 -7.82
N ARG A 123 8.48 2.16 -7.12
CA ARG A 123 9.73 2.90 -7.27
C ARG A 123 10.92 1.96 -7.44
N THR A 124 11.85 2.34 -8.31
CA THR A 124 13.14 1.67 -8.44
C THR A 124 13.98 1.89 -7.16
N PRO A 125 14.49 0.83 -6.51
CA PRO A 125 15.38 0.98 -5.37
C PRO A 125 16.65 1.76 -5.75
N ARG A 126 17.15 2.59 -4.83
CA ARG A 126 18.41 3.30 -5.00
C ARG A 126 19.34 2.96 -3.85
N ASN A 127 20.61 2.70 -4.17
CA ASN A 127 21.66 2.54 -3.17
C ASN A 127 22.39 3.88 -2.97
N ILE A 128 21.77 4.78 -2.22
CA ILE A 128 22.26 6.14 -2.00
C ILE A 128 22.17 6.53 -0.52
N THR A 129 22.97 7.53 -0.15
CA THR A 129 22.81 8.35 1.04
C THR A 129 22.84 9.81 0.62
N PRO A 130 22.58 10.80 1.50
CA PRO A 130 22.73 12.21 1.14
C PRO A 130 24.12 12.52 0.56
N GLN A 131 25.18 11.85 1.05
CA GLN A 131 26.55 12.09 0.60
C GLN A 131 26.83 11.55 -0.81
N THR A 132 26.12 10.50 -1.24
CA THR A 132 26.29 9.89 -2.56
C THR A 132 25.16 10.23 -3.53
N TRP A 133 24.16 10.99 -3.07
CA TRP A 133 23.03 11.39 -3.88
C TRP A 133 23.47 12.37 -4.97
N THR A 134 22.96 12.14 -6.17
CA THR A 134 22.97 13.08 -7.28
C THR A 134 21.56 13.26 -7.82
N PRO A 135 21.23 14.44 -8.38
CA PRO A 135 20.01 14.62 -9.16
C PRO A 135 19.91 13.61 -10.31
N GLY A 136 18.68 13.34 -10.78
CA GLY A 136 18.44 12.50 -11.94
C GLY A 136 18.30 11.00 -11.64
N GLY A 137 18.21 10.60 -10.36
CA GLY A 137 18.16 9.18 -9.98
C GLY A 137 16.78 8.61 -9.66
N GLU A 138 15.73 9.43 -9.64
CA GLU A 138 14.36 8.96 -9.36
C GLU A 138 13.70 8.29 -10.55
N ASN A 139 13.22 7.06 -10.34
CA ASN A 139 12.47 6.28 -11.32
C ASN A 139 11.27 5.64 -10.61
N TYR A 140 10.05 6.10 -10.91
CA TYR A 140 8.83 5.59 -10.29
C TYR A 140 7.59 5.80 -11.15
N VAL A 141 6.53 5.06 -10.81
CA VAL A 141 5.15 5.36 -11.20
C VAL A 141 4.28 5.41 -9.94
N PHE A 142 3.22 6.22 -9.96
CA PHE A 142 2.20 6.16 -8.91
C PHE A 142 0.80 6.48 -9.42
N LEU A 143 -0.19 6.02 -8.66
CA LEU A 143 -1.58 6.43 -8.72
C LEU A 143 -2.01 6.86 -7.31
N SER A 144 -2.52 8.09 -7.19
CA SER A 144 -2.98 8.67 -5.94
C SER A 144 -4.33 9.35 -6.08
N ILE A 145 -5.02 9.55 -4.95
CA ILE A 145 -6.25 10.35 -4.84
C ILE A 145 -6.06 11.43 -3.76
N GLY A 146 -6.66 12.59 -3.95
CA GLY A 146 -6.55 13.74 -3.04
C GLY A 146 -6.89 15.03 -3.76
N ALA A 147 -6.19 16.13 -3.48
CA ALA A 147 -6.27 17.36 -4.28
C ALA A 147 -4.98 17.54 -5.09
N ALA A 148 -5.09 17.60 -6.42
CA ALA A 148 -3.94 17.74 -7.31
C ALA A 148 -3.71 19.22 -7.68
N GLY A 149 -3.86 19.54 -8.97
CA GLY A 149 -3.65 20.90 -9.48
C GLY A 149 -4.70 21.90 -9.00
N ASP A 150 -5.90 21.42 -8.64
CA ASP A 150 -7.05 22.22 -8.20
C ASP A 150 -7.33 21.98 -6.70
N PRO A 151 -6.79 22.82 -5.80
CA PRO A 151 -6.95 22.63 -4.36
C PRO A 151 -8.43 22.67 -3.94
N GLY A 152 -8.82 21.80 -3.00
CA GLY A 152 -10.20 21.67 -2.54
C GLY A 152 -11.11 20.84 -3.44
N VAL A 153 -10.58 20.26 -4.54
CA VAL A 153 -11.30 19.32 -5.41
C VAL A 153 -10.66 17.94 -5.31
N TYR A 154 -11.48 16.90 -5.21
CA TYR A 154 -10.99 15.53 -5.26
C TYR A 154 -10.59 15.14 -6.69
N GLN A 155 -9.35 14.70 -6.85
CA GLN A 155 -8.73 14.35 -8.12
C GLN A 155 -7.91 13.07 -7.95
N PHE A 156 -7.86 12.25 -9.01
CA PHE A 156 -6.82 11.25 -9.17
C PHE A 156 -5.59 11.90 -9.80
N GLU A 157 -4.39 11.57 -9.33
CA GLU A 157 -3.13 11.88 -10.02
C GLU A 157 -2.44 10.58 -10.41
N VAL A 158 -2.02 10.49 -11.67
CA VAL A 158 -1.01 9.52 -12.10
C VAL A 158 0.26 10.25 -12.48
N LYS A 159 1.39 9.66 -12.10
CA LYS A 159 2.71 10.20 -12.42
C LYS A 159 3.62 9.08 -12.85
N THR A 160 4.39 9.35 -13.89
CA THR A 160 5.57 8.56 -14.25
C THR A 160 6.79 9.47 -14.20
N THR A 161 7.86 8.99 -13.58
CA THR A 161 9.13 9.70 -13.48
C THR A 161 10.23 8.80 -14.00
N VAL A 162 10.99 9.31 -14.97
CA VAL A 162 12.18 8.66 -15.52
C VAL A 162 13.37 9.60 -15.33
N ASP A 163 14.42 9.14 -14.67
CA ASP A 163 15.61 9.92 -14.34
C ASP A 163 15.29 11.31 -13.76
N SER A 164 14.34 11.35 -12.83
CA SER A 164 13.81 12.58 -12.20
C SER A 164 13.13 13.57 -13.15
N ASP A 165 12.70 13.14 -14.34
CA ASP A 165 11.77 13.89 -15.18
C ASP A 165 10.34 13.37 -15.00
N SER A 166 9.48 14.18 -14.38
CA SER A 166 8.13 13.79 -13.98
C SER A 166 7.07 14.25 -14.98
N ASN A 167 6.34 13.29 -15.51
CA ASN A 167 5.15 13.51 -16.34
C ASN A 167 3.91 13.09 -15.55
N LEU A 168 3.03 14.05 -15.25
CA LEU A 168 1.84 13.82 -14.44
C LEU A 168 0.56 14.27 -15.15
N VAL A 169 -0.52 13.57 -14.85
CA VAL A 169 -1.88 13.89 -15.30
C VAL A 169 -2.80 13.73 -14.11
N TYR A 170 -3.75 14.64 -13.95
CA TYR A 170 -4.81 14.52 -12.97
C TYR A 170 -6.18 14.71 -13.60
N THR A 171 -7.17 14.06 -13.01
CA THR A 171 -8.58 14.10 -13.44
C THR A 171 -9.47 14.15 -12.22
N ASP A 172 -10.59 14.85 -12.30
CA ASP A 172 -11.58 14.90 -11.21
C ASP A 172 -12.03 13.49 -10.83
N ALA A 173 -11.96 13.21 -9.54
CA ALA A 173 -12.38 11.94 -8.96
C ALA A 173 -13.89 11.93 -8.69
N ASN A 174 -14.49 13.08 -8.38
CA ASN A 174 -15.89 13.23 -7.97
C ASN A 174 -16.31 12.33 -6.79
N THR A 175 -15.33 11.81 -6.04
CA THR A 175 -15.50 10.97 -4.84
C THR A 175 -14.43 11.33 -3.82
N SER A 176 -14.75 11.20 -2.53
CA SER A 176 -13.81 11.41 -1.42
C SER A 176 -12.94 10.20 -1.07
N GLU A 177 -13.22 9.06 -1.69
CA GLU A 177 -12.52 7.80 -1.45
C GLU A 177 -12.55 6.93 -2.70
N ALA A 178 -11.59 6.01 -2.82
CA ALA A 178 -11.54 5.09 -3.94
C ALA A 178 -10.77 3.82 -3.57
N THR A 179 -11.09 2.72 -4.23
CA THR A 179 -10.15 1.60 -4.33
C THR A 179 -9.27 1.85 -5.55
N ILE A 180 -7.95 1.81 -5.34
CA ILE A 180 -6.96 1.91 -6.41
C ILE A 180 -6.12 0.66 -6.46
N ARG A 181 -5.58 0.40 -7.65
CA ARG A 181 -4.79 -0.79 -7.92
C ARG A 181 -3.70 -0.48 -8.93
N SER A 182 -2.55 -1.09 -8.73
CA SER A 182 -1.42 -1.02 -9.67
C SER A 182 -0.90 -2.43 -9.92
N ALA A 183 -0.70 -2.78 -11.18
CA ALA A 183 -0.15 -4.07 -11.58
C ALA A 183 1.14 -3.88 -12.38
N ARG A 184 2.11 -4.77 -12.17
CA ARG A 184 3.29 -4.96 -13.01
C ARG A 184 3.13 -6.25 -13.81
N LEU A 185 3.35 -6.15 -15.13
CA LEU A 185 3.34 -7.25 -16.09
C LEU A 185 4.59 -7.11 -16.97
N GLY A 186 5.69 -7.76 -16.60
CA GLY A 186 7.01 -7.53 -17.18
C GLY A 186 7.47 -6.08 -17.03
N ASN A 187 7.53 -5.36 -18.14
CA ASN A 187 7.87 -3.94 -18.20
C ASN A 187 6.64 -3.01 -18.24
N TYR A 188 5.43 -3.57 -18.26
CA TYR A 188 4.20 -2.79 -18.26
C TYR A 188 3.69 -2.55 -16.85
N PHE A 189 3.16 -1.35 -16.62
CA PHE A 189 2.50 -0.96 -15.39
C PHE A 189 1.10 -0.46 -15.70
N ILE A 190 0.09 -1.10 -15.10
CA ILE A 190 -1.32 -0.80 -15.33
C ILE A 190 -1.91 -0.24 -14.05
N MET A 191 -2.46 0.98 -14.14
CA MET A 191 -3.07 1.70 -13.03
C MET A 191 -4.58 1.62 -13.19
N LEU A 192 -5.28 1.15 -12.16
CA LEU A 192 -6.72 0.98 -12.13
C LEU A 192 -7.32 1.76 -10.97
N ARG A 193 -8.52 2.27 -11.17
CA ARG A 193 -9.31 2.94 -10.14
C ARG A 193 -10.74 2.39 -10.11
N ARG A 194 -11.36 2.46 -8.95
CA ARG A 194 -12.79 2.20 -8.75
C ARG A 194 -13.31 3.14 -7.67
N ALA A 195 -14.22 4.04 -8.05
CA ALA A 195 -14.97 4.84 -7.08
C ALA A 195 -16.05 3.97 -6.40
N PRO A 196 -16.62 4.39 -5.27
CA PRO A 196 -17.71 3.67 -4.62
C PRO A 196 -18.85 3.40 -5.60
N GLU A 197 -19.34 2.16 -5.61
CA GLU A 197 -20.47 1.72 -6.45
C GLU A 197 -20.22 1.78 -7.98
N GLU A 198 -18.99 2.10 -8.42
CA GLU A 198 -18.60 2.06 -9.83
C GLU A 198 -17.85 0.77 -10.17
N ASP A 199 -17.72 0.50 -11.48
CA ASP A 199 -16.87 -0.55 -12.01
C ASP A 199 -15.39 -0.14 -12.01
N TRP A 200 -14.50 -1.13 -12.11
CA TRP A 200 -13.08 -0.88 -12.34
C TRP A 200 -12.85 -0.18 -13.69
N VAL A 201 -11.95 0.80 -13.69
CA VAL A 201 -11.51 1.51 -14.89
C VAL A 201 -10.00 1.40 -15.01
N VAL A 202 -9.50 1.02 -16.20
CA VAL A 202 -8.09 1.18 -16.55
C VAL A 202 -7.82 2.67 -16.69
N HIS A 203 -7.06 3.22 -15.75
CA HIS A 203 -6.82 4.65 -15.66
C HIS A 203 -5.59 5.09 -16.45
N ARG A 204 -4.52 4.29 -16.40
CA ARG A 204 -3.28 4.57 -17.13
C ARG A 204 -2.48 3.30 -17.39
N ARG A 205 -1.72 3.30 -18.49
CA ARG A 205 -0.78 2.25 -18.85
C ARG A 205 0.59 2.89 -19.08
N TYR A 206 1.65 2.26 -18.59
CA TYR A 206 3.04 2.70 -18.77
C TYR A 206 3.91 1.53 -19.22
N TYR A 207 4.91 1.81 -20.05
CA TYR A 207 6.01 0.88 -20.35
C TYR A 207 7.30 1.44 -19.77
N ARG A 208 8.02 0.63 -18.98
CA ARG A 208 9.13 1.05 -18.12
C ARG A 208 10.23 -0.01 -18.10
N GLU A 209 11.01 -0.05 -19.18
CA GLU A 209 12.18 -0.94 -19.30
C GLU A 209 13.32 -0.57 -18.34
N ASP A 210 13.34 0.66 -17.85
CA ASP A 210 14.31 1.17 -16.88
C ASP A 210 14.11 0.59 -15.46
N MET A 211 12.95 0.00 -15.17
CA MET A 211 12.60 -0.48 -13.83
C MET A 211 13.05 -1.95 -13.61
N PRO A 212 13.93 -2.23 -12.62
CA PRO A 212 14.49 -3.57 -12.40
C PRO A 212 13.44 -4.57 -11.90
N GLN A 213 13.79 -5.86 -11.82
CA GLN A 213 12.87 -6.91 -11.36
C GLN A 213 12.37 -6.73 -9.93
N THR A 214 13.20 -6.21 -9.02
CA THR A 214 12.82 -5.94 -7.62
C THR A 214 12.54 -4.45 -7.46
N LEU A 215 11.36 -4.13 -6.93
CA LEU A 215 10.87 -2.75 -6.78
C LEU A 215 10.45 -2.46 -5.34
N GLN A 216 10.52 -1.19 -4.96
CA GLN A 216 9.92 -0.67 -3.75
C GLN A 216 8.45 -0.36 -4.04
N VAL A 217 7.54 -1.10 -3.41
CA VAL A 217 6.10 -0.99 -3.62
C VAL A 217 5.44 -0.62 -2.31
N GLY A 218 4.66 0.46 -2.29
CA GLY A 218 4.17 0.96 -1.02
C GLY A 218 3.27 2.18 -1.07
N MET A 219 2.94 2.64 0.13
CA MET A 219 2.06 3.79 0.36
C MET A 219 2.86 5.07 0.32
N THR A 220 2.36 6.04 -0.43
CA THR A 220 2.90 7.39 -0.47
C THR A 220 1.84 8.39 -0.05
N CYS A 221 2.29 9.48 0.59
CA CYS A 221 1.49 10.68 0.80
C CYS A 221 2.41 11.90 0.72
N TYR A 222 1.88 13.01 0.23
CA TYR A 222 2.59 14.27 0.08
C TYR A 222 1.59 15.42 0.06
N THR A 223 2.04 16.63 0.37
CA THR A 223 1.18 17.81 0.50
C THR A 223 1.98 19.10 0.38
N ASP A 224 1.27 20.18 0.02
CA ASP A 224 1.79 21.54 0.10
C ASP A 224 2.97 21.83 -0.82
N TRP A 225 2.80 21.49 -2.11
CA TRP A 225 3.74 21.82 -3.17
C TRP A 225 4.20 23.29 -3.20
N PRO A 226 3.33 24.31 -2.98
CA PRO A 226 3.76 25.70 -2.97
C PRO A 226 4.85 25.99 -1.94
N THR A 227 4.83 25.30 -0.79
CA THR A 227 5.91 25.39 0.21
C THR A 227 7.08 24.47 -0.15
N GLY A 228 6.83 23.21 -0.50
CA GLY A 228 7.89 22.24 -0.78
C GLY A 228 8.83 22.67 -1.92
N SER A 229 8.25 23.28 -2.97
CA SER A 229 8.97 23.73 -4.16
C SER A 229 9.89 24.95 -3.93
N THR A 230 9.77 25.65 -2.80
CA THR A 230 10.68 26.77 -2.50
C THR A 230 12.07 26.32 -2.07
N PHE A 231 12.23 25.03 -1.74
CA PHE A 231 13.49 24.45 -1.29
C PHE A 231 14.19 23.76 -2.46
N ASP A 232 15.52 23.89 -2.49
CA ASP A 232 16.37 23.04 -3.31
C ASP A 232 16.09 21.54 -2.98
N PRO A 233 16.02 20.63 -3.96
CA PRO A 233 15.69 19.23 -3.72
C PRO A 233 16.61 18.56 -2.69
N TYR A 234 17.91 18.85 -2.71
CA TYR A 234 18.86 18.27 -1.75
C TYR A 234 18.54 18.73 -0.32
N VAL A 235 18.19 20.01 -0.15
CA VAL A 235 17.81 20.57 1.15
C VAL A 235 16.46 20.02 1.60
N HIS A 236 15.44 20.08 0.74
CA HIS A 236 14.10 19.55 1.00
C HIS A 236 14.16 18.11 1.51
N ASN A 237 14.95 17.27 0.84
CA ASN A 237 15.07 15.86 1.17
C ASN A 237 15.71 15.63 2.56
N GLN A 238 16.51 16.56 3.09
CA GLN A 238 17.19 16.41 4.38
C GLN A 238 16.43 17.00 5.57
N ILE A 239 15.28 17.64 5.36
CA ILE A 239 14.58 18.36 6.43
C ILE A 239 13.12 17.95 6.53
N THR A 240 12.59 18.09 7.75
CA THR A 240 11.16 18.11 7.98
C THR A 240 10.68 19.55 7.90
N ILE A 241 9.83 19.86 6.92
CA ILE A 241 9.31 21.22 6.72
C ILE A 241 8.05 21.39 7.59
N THR A 242 8.24 21.93 8.79
CA THR A 242 7.16 22.18 9.76
C THR A 242 6.44 23.52 9.53
N THR A 243 6.93 24.34 8.61
CA THR A 243 6.27 25.56 8.13
C THR A 243 5.40 25.26 6.90
N GLY A 244 4.48 26.16 6.57
CA GLY A 244 3.63 26.02 5.39
C GLY A 244 2.19 25.66 5.76
N ASN A 245 1.48 25.07 4.81
CA ASN A 245 0.08 24.70 4.94
C ASN A 245 -0.16 23.23 4.54
N PRO A 246 0.53 22.25 5.16
CA PRO A 246 0.24 20.84 4.92
C PRO A 246 -1.17 20.54 5.40
N ASP A 247 -2.02 19.99 4.54
CA ASP A 247 -3.45 19.82 4.84
C ASP A 247 -3.95 18.39 4.61
N LEU A 248 -3.07 17.44 4.26
CA LEU A 248 -3.49 16.06 4.02
C LEU A 248 -3.59 15.24 5.31
N VAL A 249 -4.71 14.53 5.47
CA VAL A 249 -4.84 13.31 6.28
C VAL A 249 -5.19 12.18 5.33
N ALA A 250 -4.36 11.14 5.28
CA ALA A 250 -4.58 9.98 4.42
C ALA A 250 -4.87 8.74 5.26
N ASP A 251 -6.06 8.19 5.12
CA ASP A 251 -6.43 6.91 5.73
C ASP A 251 -6.40 5.80 4.65
N PHE A 252 -5.73 4.69 4.94
CA PHE A 252 -5.68 3.46 4.12
C PHE A 252 -6.35 2.32 4.88
N ASP A 253 -7.31 1.63 4.26
CA ASP A 253 -8.08 0.53 4.89
C ASP A 253 -7.26 -0.76 4.94
N TYR A 254 -6.61 -1.09 3.83
CA TYR A 254 -5.75 -2.26 3.68
C TYR A 254 -4.71 -1.98 2.61
N TYR A 255 -3.69 -2.82 2.54
CA TYR A 255 -2.73 -2.81 1.44
C TYR A 255 -2.39 -4.26 1.06
N ARG A 256 -3.01 -4.75 -0.01
CA ARG A 256 -2.95 -6.16 -0.40
C ARG A 256 -2.06 -6.35 -1.61
N TYR A 257 -1.15 -7.32 -1.50
CA TYR A 257 -0.32 -7.77 -2.60
C TYR A 257 -0.83 -9.10 -3.11
N ALA A 258 -0.73 -9.31 -4.42
CA ALA A 258 -1.02 -10.57 -5.06
C ALA A 258 -0.10 -10.82 -6.24
N ARG A 259 0.13 -12.08 -6.57
CA ARG A 259 0.69 -12.47 -7.87
C ARG A 259 -0.32 -12.22 -8.98
N VAL A 260 0.21 -11.83 -10.13
CA VAL A 260 -0.58 -11.72 -11.36
C VAL A 260 0.20 -12.41 -12.47
N GLU A 261 -0.50 -13.19 -13.27
CA GLU A 261 0.04 -13.83 -14.46
C GLU A 261 -0.59 -13.18 -15.68
N LEU A 262 0.23 -12.85 -16.67
CA LEU A 262 -0.27 -12.37 -17.95
C LEU A 262 -0.97 -13.54 -18.66
N PRO A 263 -2.26 -13.41 -19.06
CA PRO A 263 -2.92 -14.44 -19.85
C PRO A 263 -2.14 -14.72 -21.13
N SER A 264 -2.03 -16.00 -21.51
CA SER A 264 -1.27 -16.42 -22.70
C SER A 264 -1.77 -15.80 -24.01
N SER A 265 -3.02 -15.36 -24.06
CA SER A 265 -3.60 -14.61 -25.18
C SER A 265 -3.01 -13.20 -25.35
N LEU A 266 -2.37 -12.65 -24.32
CA LEU A 266 -1.75 -11.33 -24.32
C LEU A 266 -0.21 -11.39 -24.32
N GLU A 267 0.39 -12.59 -24.36
CA GLU A 267 1.84 -12.75 -24.46
C GLU A 267 2.38 -12.14 -25.77
N GLY A 268 3.39 -11.28 -25.65
CA GLY A 268 4.05 -10.64 -26.79
C GLY A 268 3.27 -9.50 -27.44
N VAL A 269 2.09 -9.14 -26.91
CA VAL A 269 1.28 -8.01 -27.38
C VAL A 269 1.74 -6.71 -26.71
N ASP A 270 1.63 -5.58 -27.40
CA ASP A 270 1.87 -4.27 -26.78
C ASP A 270 0.68 -3.88 -25.90
N LEU A 271 0.84 -3.96 -24.58
CA LEU A 271 -0.23 -3.61 -23.64
C LEU A 271 -0.54 -2.10 -23.63
N LEU A 272 0.27 -1.25 -24.26
CA LEU A 272 -0.06 0.16 -24.45
C LEU A 272 -1.00 0.40 -25.64
N ASP A 273 -1.02 -0.50 -26.64
CA ASP A 273 -1.86 -0.35 -27.80
C ASP A 273 -3.31 -0.74 -27.47
N THR A 274 -4.14 0.28 -27.24
CA THR A 274 -5.57 0.09 -26.94
C THR A 274 -6.38 -0.54 -28.08
N SER A 275 -5.83 -0.57 -29.30
CA SER A 275 -6.45 -1.26 -30.44
C SER A 275 -6.14 -2.75 -30.49
N GLU A 276 -5.02 -3.18 -29.88
CA GLU A 276 -4.66 -4.59 -29.71
C GLU A 276 -5.18 -5.18 -28.39
N VAL A 277 -5.12 -4.40 -27.31
CA VAL A 277 -5.56 -4.79 -25.97
C VAL A 277 -6.55 -3.78 -25.42
N SER A 278 -7.83 -4.14 -25.40
CA SER A 278 -8.87 -3.28 -24.85
C SER A 278 -8.77 -3.18 -23.32
N ASP A 279 -9.41 -2.15 -22.74
CA ASP A 279 -9.53 -2.08 -21.28
C ASP A 279 -10.28 -3.29 -20.72
N ALA A 280 -11.26 -3.83 -21.46
CA ALA A 280 -12.00 -5.03 -21.05
C ALA A 280 -11.09 -6.26 -20.95
N ASP A 281 -10.11 -6.41 -21.84
CA ASP A 281 -9.14 -7.52 -21.80
C ASP A 281 -8.27 -7.44 -20.54
N LEU A 282 -7.84 -6.24 -20.15
CA LEU A 282 -7.09 -6.02 -18.92
C LEU A 282 -7.97 -6.24 -17.68
N LEU A 283 -9.19 -5.72 -17.68
CA LEU A 283 -10.11 -5.84 -16.55
C LEU A 283 -10.59 -7.27 -16.31
N ALA A 284 -10.60 -8.12 -17.34
CA ALA A 284 -10.99 -9.52 -17.21
C ALA A 284 -10.14 -10.30 -16.19
N PHE A 285 -8.88 -9.91 -15.98
CA PHE A 285 -7.99 -10.52 -14.98
C PHE A 285 -7.48 -9.53 -13.92
N LEU A 286 -7.38 -8.23 -14.21
CA LEU A 286 -6.96 -7.21 -13.24
C LEU A 286 -8.11 -6.57 -12.45
N GLY A 287 -9.37 -6.83 -12.81
CA GLY A 287 -10.56 -6.35 -12.10
C GLY A 287 -10.91 -7.26 -10.92
N ASP A 288 -12.12 -7.79 -10.85
CA ASP A 288 -12.60 -8.47 -9.64
C ASP A 288 -12.15 -9.95 -9.48
N GLN A 289 -11.40 -10.51 -10.43
CA GLN A 289 -11.08 -11.95 -10.47
C GLN A 289 -9.83 -12.37 -9.66
N THR A 290 -9.10 -11.45 -9.02
CA THR A 290 -7.78 -11.74 -8.40
C THR A 290 -7.75 -11.69 -6.87
N GLN A 291 -8.90 -11.66 -6.19
CA GLN A 291 -8.97 -11.58 -4.73
C GLN A 291 -10.07 -12.47 -4.15
N GLU A 292 -9.96 -13.80 -4.28
CA GLU A 292 -10.53 -14.68 -3.26
C GLU A 292 -9.51 -14.79 -2.10
N THR A 293 -9.59 -13.88 -1.12
CA THR A 293 -8.99 -14.15 0.19
C THR A 293 -10.01 -14.94 1.02
N PRO A 294 -9.63 -16.03 1.69
CA PRO A 294 -10.56 -16.80 2.52
C PRO A 294 -11.14 -15.91 3.62
N THR A 295 -12.45 -16.00 3.82
CA THR A 295 -13.14 -15.46 5.00
C THR A 295 -12.34 -15.80 6.25
N PRO A 296 -12.09 -14.87 7.18
CA PRO A 296 -11.43 -15.21 8.44
C PRO A 296 -12.26 -16.31 9.10
N SER A 297 -11.64 -17.48 9.28
CA SER A 297 -12.25 -18.60 10.00
C SER A 297 -12.65 -18.07 11.37
N ALA A 298 -13.97 -18.04 11.64
CA ALA A 298 -14.49 -17.72 12.96
C ALA A 298 -13.72 -18.54 13.99
N THR A 299 -13.04 -17.85 14.91
CA THR A 299 -12.39 -18.50 16.04
C THR A 299 -13.47 -19.30 16.79
N PRO A 300 -13.31 -20.62 16.99
CA PRO A 300 -14.25 -21.36 17.80
C PRO A 300 -14.19 -20.77 19.20
N THR A 301 -15.32 -20.24 19.66
CA THR A 301 -15.53 -19.81 21.04
C THR A 301 -15.06 -20.91 21.98
N GLN A 302 -13.93 -20.68 22.65
CA GLN A 302 -13.50 -21.57 23.72
C GLN A 302 -14.46 -21.38 24.89
N THR A 303 -15.24 -22.41 25.19
CA THR A 303 -16.00 -22.54 26.43
C THR A 303 -15.04 -22.37 27.62
N PRO A 304 -15.34 -21.51 28.61
CA PRO A 304 -14.48 -21.37 29.77
C PRO A 304 -14.49 -22.66 30.58
N THR A 305 -13.32 -23.29 30.71
CA THR A 305 -13.09 -24.38 31.66
C THR A 305 -13.02 -23.79 33.07
N GLU A 306 -13.98 -24.15 33.91
CA GLU A 306 -14.02 -23.81 35.33
C GLU A 306 -12.73 -24.26 36.03
N THR A 307 -12.06 -23.33 36.72
CA THR A 307 -10.94 -23.63 37.62
C THR A 307 -11.50 -23.98 39.00
N PRO A 308 -11.16 -25.14 39.60
CA PRO A 308 -11.67 -25.51 40.90
C PRO A 308 -11.05 -24.62 41.99
N THR A 309 -11.94 -24.04 42.80
CA THR A 309 -11.62 -23.25 43.99
C THR A 309 -11.08 -24.16 45.09
N HIS A 310 -9.82 -23.98 45.48
CA HIS A 310 -9.30 -24.51 46.74
C HIS A 310 -9.46 -23.46 47.84
N THR A 311 -10.39 -23.72 48.74
CA THR A 311 -10.58 -23.03 50.01
C THR A 311 -9.39 -23.28 50.92
N ASN A 312 -8.74 -22.22 51.42
CA ASN A 312 -7.92 -22.28 52.62
C ASN A 312 -8.38 -21.21 53.61
N THR A 313 -8.70 -21.68 54.80
CA THR A 313 -9.26 -20.95 55.93
C THR A 313 -8.17 -20.65 56.96
N ALA A 314 -8.21 -19.42 57.49
CA ALA A 314 -7.61 -18.91 58.75
C ALA A 314 -6.07 -18.79 58.79
N SER A 315 -5.45 -17.81 59.45
CA SER A 315 -5.84 -17.08 60.67
C SER A 315 -5.33 -15.63 60.68
N ALA A 316 -6.05 -14.80 61.43
CA ALA A 316 -5.72 -13.42 61.78
C ALA A 316 -4.51 -13.29 62.72
N THR A 317 -3.78 -12.17 62.60
CA THR A 317 -3.09 -11.54 63.73
C THR A 317 -3.02 -10.03 63.47
N GLU A 318 -3.72 -9.27 64.31
CA GLU A 318 -3.61 -7.82 64.47
C GLU A 318 -2.19 -7.44 64.91
N THR A 319 -1.66 -6.28 64.48
CA THR A 319 -0.90 -5.36 65.35
C THR A 319 -0.79 -3.97 64.70
N GLN A 320 -1.61 -3.05 65.23
CA GLN A 320 -1.39 -1.66 65.62
C GLN A 320 -0.36 -0.76 64.87
N THR A 321 -0.91 0.34 64.36
CA THR A 321 -0.28 1.63 64.05
C THR A 321 0.11 2.40 65.31
N PRO A 322 1.22 3.16 65.32
CA PRO A 322 1.35 4.33 66.16
C PRO A 322 1.36 5.62 65.33
N THR A 323 0.44 6.51 65.68
CA THR A 323 0.40 7.92 65.33
C THR A 323 1.32 8.69 66.27
N SER A 324 2.22 9.53 65.74
CA SER A 324 2.72 10.70 66.46
C SER A 324 3.29 11.77 65.50
N THR A 325 2.63 12.93 65.52
CA THR A 325 3.20 14.28 65.33
C THR A 325 3.22 14.91 66.75
N PRO A 326 3.81 16.10 67.05
CA PRO A 326 4.68 17.01 66.30
C PRO A 326 5.92 17.49 67.09
N THR A 327 6.87 18.17 66.43
CA THR A 327 7.40 19.51 66.75
C THR A 327 8.16 20.01 65.53
#